data_AF-A0A1H6A7F3-F1
#
_entry.id   AF-A0A1H6A7F3-F1
#
_cell.length_a   1.000
_cell.length_b   1.000
_cell.length_c   1.000
_cell.angle_alpha   90.00
_cell.angle_beta   90.00
_cell.angle_gamma   90.00
#
_symmetry.space_group_name_H-M   'P 1'
#
loop_
_entity.id
_entity.type
_entity.pdbx_description
1 polymer ?
#
loop_
_entity_poly.entity_id
_entity_poly.type
_entity_poly.pdbx_seq_one_letter_code
_entity_poly.pdbx_strand_id
1 'polypeptide(L)' 'MYIWEPHTPQRLRYVKEASCCEAYILCSEGAQYYVLRRVDFARFEETARGPYGYAAAAWLDLAEQHEQEAHRAAS' A
#
# COMPACT_ATOMS: atom_id res chain seq x y z
N MET A 1 2.17 8.96 -10.46
CA MET A 1 2.83 7.67 -10.79
C MET A 1 3.76 7.32 -9.64
N TYR A 2 3.51 6.20 -8.97
CA TYR A 2 4.30 5.73 -7.83
C TYR A 2 5.48 4.86 -8.30
N ILE A 3 6.63 5.03 -7.66
CA ILE A 3 7.80 4.16 -7.87
C ILE A 3 7.68 3.01 -6.86
N TRP A 4 7.72 1.79 -7.35
CA TRP A 4 7.59 0.58 -6.54
C TRP A 4 8.95 -0.09 -6.36
N GLU A 5 9.31 -0.35 -5.12
CA GLU A 5 10.59 -0.95 -4.74
C GLU A 5 10.33 -2.27 -3.98
N PRO A 6 11.23 -3.27 -4.07
CA PRO A 6 11.09 -4.48 -3.26
C PRO A 6 10.99 -4.14 -1.76
N HIS A 7 9.93 -4.59 -1.10
CA HIS A 7 9.78 -4.35 0.33
C HIS A 7 10.74 -5.23 1.12
N THR A 8 11.66 -4.60 1.85
CA THR A 8 12.55 -5.28 2.80
C THR A 8 12.21 -4.79 4.21
N PRO A 9 11.50 -5.60 5.04
CA PRO A 9 11.13 -5.18 6.38
C PRO A 9 12.39 -4.98 7.24
N GLN A 10 12.51 -3.82 7.88
CA GLN A 10 13.65 -3.48 8.74
C GLN A 10 13.31 -3.70 10.21
N ARG A 11 12.03 -3.57 10.58
CA ARG A 11 11.51 -3.75 11.94
C ARG A 11 10.12 -4.38 11.91
N LEU A 12 9.49 -4.48 13.09
CA LEU A 12 8.08 -4.81 13.18
C LEU A 12 7.24 -3.75 12.46
N ARG A 13 6.49 -4.21 11.46
CA ARG A 13 5.48 -3.41 10.76
C ARG A 13 4.16 -3.45 11.50
N TYR A 14 3.42 -2.35 11.46
CA TYR A 14 2.02 -2.29 11.89
C TYR A 14 1.15 -1.91 10.71
N VAL A 15 0.12 -2.71 10.45
CA VAL A 15 -0.92 -2.38 9.47
C VAL A 15 -1.81 -1.28 10.07
N LYS A 16 -2.07 -0.25 9.27
CA LYS A 16 -2.98 0.85 9.62
C LYS A 16 -4.31 0.70 8.90
N GLU A 17 -4.26 0.48 7.59
CA GLU A 17 -5.44 0.26 6.74
C GLU A 17 -5.10 -0.69 5.59
N ALA A 18 -6.13 -1.32 5.03
CA ALA A 18 -6.02 -2.22 3.88
C ALA A 18 -7.20 -1.97 2.93
N SER A 19 -6.96 -2.04 1.62
CA SER A 19 -8.02 -1.99 0.61
C SER A 19 -8.87 -3.27 0.64
N CYS A 20 -9.98 -3.27 -0.10
CA CYS A 20 -11.03 -4.31 -0.09
C CYS A 20 -10.55 -5.77 -0.24
N CYS A 21 -9.39 -6.01 -0.87
CA CYS A 21 -8.79 -7.34 -1.02
C CYS A 21 -7.31 -7.39 -0.60
N GLU A 22 -6.87 -6.43 0.21
CA GLU A 22 -5.48 -6.26 0.64
C GLU A 22 -4.50 -6.05 -0.53
N ALA A 23 -5.00 -5.59 -1.69
CA ALA A 23 -4.16 -5.23 -2.82
C ALA A 23 -3.18 -4.10 -2.45
N TYR A 24 -3.63 -3.17 -1.60
CA TYR A 24 -2.84 -2.08 -1.06
C TYR A 24 -3.00 -1.97 0.46
N ILE A 25 -1.89 -1.85 1.17
CA ILE A 25 -1.86 -1.85 2.64
C ILE A 25 -1.04 -0.68 3.14
N LEU A 26 -1.65 0.23 3.90
CA LEU A 26 -0.93 1.29 4.59
C LEU A 26 -0.27 0.71 5.85
N CYS A 27 1.03 0.88 5.96
CA CYS A 27 1.84 0.35 7.05
C CYS A 27 2.63 1.45 7.75
N SER A 28 3.05 1.18 9.00
CA SER A 28 4.02 2.00 9.73
C SER A 28 5.18 1.17 10.27
N GLU A 29 6.39 1.70 10.17
CA GLU A 29 7.63 1.12 10.71
C GLU A 29 8.57 2.26 11.14
N GLY A 30 9.10 2.21 12.37
CA GLY A 30 10.17 3.12 12.79
C GLY A 30 9.88 4.62 12.59
N ALA A 31 8.66 5.08 12.93
CA ALA A 31 8.19 6.45 12.73
C ALA A 31 8.06 6.89 11.24
N GLN A 32 8.05 5.93 10.32
CA GLN A 32 7.72 6.13 8.91
C GLN A 32 6.46 5.36 8.55
N TYR A 33 5.80 5.81 7.49
CA TYR A 33 4.64 5.17 6.89
C TYR A 33 4.95 4.88 5.42
N TYR A 34 4.32 3.86 4.87
CA TYR A 34 4.50 3.44 3.48
C TYR A 34 3.33 2.57 3.03
N VAL A 35 3.17 2.42 1.72
CA VAL A 35 2.14 1.57 1.13
C VAL A 35 2.78 0.32 0.60
N LEU A 36 2.24 -0.84 0.97
CA LEU A 36 2.60 -2.11 0.36
C LEU A 36 1.59 -2.48 -0.71
N ARG A 37 2.07 -3.05 -1.81
CA ARG A 37 1.24 -3.86 -2.71
C ARG A 37 1.70 -5.31 -2.70
N ARG A 38 0.75 -6.23 -2.76
CA ARG A 38 1.05 -7.66 -2.88
C ARG A 38 1.39 -7.99 -4.33
N VAL A 39 2.57 -8.56 -4.55
CA VAL A 39 3.01 -9.02 -5.90
C VAL A 39 2.77 -10.53 -6.05
N ASP A 40 2.98 -11.30 -4.98
CA ASP A 40 2.57 -12.70 -4.88
C ASP A 40 2.34 -13.12 -3.42
N PHE A 41 2.24 -14.42 -3.14
CA PHE A 41 1.94 -14.96 -1.80
C PHE A 41 2.93 -14.51 -0.71
N ALA A 42 4.20 -14.23 -1.05
CA ALA A 42 5.23 -13.90 -0.07
C ALA A 42 5.99 -12.60 -0.37
N ARG A 43 5.78 -11.99 -1.54
CA ARG A 43 6.48 -10.79 -1.98
C ARG A 43 5.57 -9.58 -1.99
N PHE A 44 6.10 -8.51 -1.40
CA PHE A 44 5.51 -7.20 -1.39
C PHE A 44 6.45 -6.22 -2.07
N GLU A 45 5.87 -5.24 -2.72
CA GLU A 45 6.57 -4.02 -3.11
C GLU A 45 6.05 -2.87 -2.28
N GLU A 46 6.89 -1.86 -2.12
CA GLU A 46 6.66 -0.69 -1.30
C GLU A 46 6.68 0.57 -2.15
N THR A 47 5.88 1.55 -1.76
CA THR A 47 6.00 2.91 -2.24
C THR A 47 5.66 3.93 -1.15
N ALA A 48 5.88 5.20 -1.48
CA ALA A 48 5.47 6.35 -0.67
C ALA A 48 5.98 6.32 0.77
N ARG A 49 7.20 5.84 1.01
CA ARG A 49 7.80 5.87 2.34
C ARG A 49 8.00 7.32 2.79
N GLY A 50 7.49 7.65 3.97
CA GLY A 50 7.62 9.00 4.53
C GLY A 50 6.68 9.28 5.72
N PRO A 51 6.36 10.55 5.97
CA PRO A 51 5.37 10.96 6.96
C PRO A 51 3.96 10.42 6.65
N TYR A 52 3.12 10.29 7.67
CA TYR A 52 1.76 9.74 7.55
C TYR A 52 0.96 10.36 6.42
N GLY A 53 0.90 11.69 6.34
CA GLY A 53 0.07 12.38 5.33
C GLY A 53 0.47 12.04 3.89
N TYR A 54 1.76 11.81 3.62
CA TYR A 54 2.25 11.44 2.29
C TYR A 54 1.85 10.00 1.95
N ALA A 55 2.10 9.05 2.84
CA ALA A 55 1.77 7.64 2.62
C ALA A 55 0.24 7.40 2.60
N ALA A 56 -0.52 8.11 3.44
CA ALA A 56 -1.98 8.00 3.49
C ALA A 56 -2.64 8.55 2.23
N ALA A 57 -2.17 9.69 1.70
CA ALA A 57 -2.65 10.21 0.42
C ALA A 57 -2.37 9.24 -0.72
N ALA A 58 -1.19 8.60 -0.72
CA ALA A 58 -0.86 7.58 -1.70
C ALA A 58 -1.73 6.32 -1.59
N TRP A 59 -2.01 5.88 -0.36
CA TRP A 59 -2.87 4.73 -0.12
C TRP A 59 -4.31 5.01 -0.59
N LEU A 60 -4.86 6.19 -0.31
CA LEU A 60 -6.21 6.56 -0.71
C LEU A 60 -6.35 6.56 -2.24
N ASP A 61 -5.43 7.20 -2.95
CA ASP A 61 -5.41 7.22 -4.43
C ASP A 61 -5.37 5.81 -5.02
N LEU A 62 -4.49 4.94 -4.50
CA LEU A 62 -4.37 3.55 -4.93
C LEU A 62 -5.60 2.69 -4.61
N ALA A 63 -6.21 2.89 -3.43
CA ALA A 63 -7.39 2.16 -3.00
C ALA A 63 -8.63 2.56 -3.84
N GLU A 64 -8.85 3.86 -4.05
CA GLU A 64 -9.94 4.36 -4.88
C GLU A 64 -9.82 3.88 -6.34
N GLN A 65 -8.60 3.94 -6.91
CA GLN A 65 -8.36 3.42 -8.25
C GLN A 65 -8.69 1.93 -8.34
N HIS A 66 -8.26 1.14 -7.34
CA HIS A 66 -8.51 -0.29 -7.31
C HIS A 66 -10.01 -0.63 -7.23
N GLU A 67 -10.76 0.09 -6.40
CA GLU A 67 -12.20 -0.10 -6.28
C GLU A 67 -12.90 0.20 -7.62
N GLN A 68 -12.53 1.28 -8.30
CA GLN A 68 -13.08 1.63 -9.61
C GLN A 68 -12.78 0.55 -10.66
N GLU A 69 -11.56 0.02 -10.68
CA GLU A 69 -11.16 -1.07 -11.58
C GLU A 69 -11.93 -2.36 -11.29
N ALA A 70 -12.08 -2.72 -10.02
CA ALA A 70 -12.85 -3.89 -9.60
C ALA A 70 -14.33 -3.78 -9.98
N HIS A 71 -14.94 -2.60 -9.80
CA HIS A 71 -16.32 -2.34 -10.22
C HIS A 71 -16.49 -2.43 -11.74
N ARG A 72 -15.53 -1.91 -12.52
CA ARG A 72 -15.55 -2.00 -13.99
C ARG A 72 -15.42 -3.44 -14.48
N ALA A 73 -14.57 -4.25 -13.85
CA ALA A 73 -14.39 -5.65 -14.23
C ALA A 73 -15.62 -6.54 -13.92
N ALA A 74 -16.47 -6.10 -13.00
CA ALA A 74 -17.70 -6.80 -12.60
C ALA A 74 -18.95 -6.39 -13.39
N SER A 75 -18.85 -5.39 -14.28
CA SER A 75 -19.94 -4.89 -15.15
C SER A 75 -19.88 -5.53 -16.54
#